data_AF-A0AAJ4W1W8-F1
#
_entry.id   AF-A0AAJ4W1W8-F1
#
_cell.length_a   1.000
_cell.length_b   1.000
_cell.length_c   1.000
_cell.angle_alpha   90.00
_cell.angle_beta   90.00
_cell.angle_gamma   90.00
#
_symmetry.space_group_name_H-M   'P 1'
#
loop_
_entity.id
_entity.type
_entity.pdbx_description
1 polymer ?
#
loop_
_entity_poly.entity_id
_entity_poly.type
_entity_poly.pdbx_seq_one_letter_code
_entity_poly.pdbx_strand_id
1 'polypeptide(L)'
;MEGKELGIELDKNLHRLLRHLDSIKDTLPMSLLLLEPHNKKANTKLKDFIEKNSEEIEDENGNKSISLEFEQARIFDQLAKNSEISNLAMKIIPESLFVALISQYDAFLNQLFKTLFKIRPEYINKSERELSFSQLNEFESIEKAREYVVEKEVETILRKSHSEHFDYLENKLSIVLRKDLPIWQTFIEITERRNLFVHCDGIVSNQYLKVCKENKCNISEIELNKRLTISSEYFKNAYECLYELSTKLTHTIWRKLIKEDIQFADEKLNEICYNLITNRQFNLADILLDFACKQIKFYNDSAKNYYTVNKALSKYLQDKTDIAREIIDSKDWSASSDDFKLAHLILMKKNDEAYLLMKKIGKNGEVNKDHYKIWPLFYKLRKEERFKEVFREIFEEDYAVLEVPKRPIQELIGEIIKKSPTLLKKKPTKTNKQKEIPKKRSVNKKATNPTDVKNENLN
;
A
#
# COMPACT_ATOMS: atom_id res chain seq x y z
N MET A 1 -15.63 22.14 -21.18
CA MET A 1 -14.65 21.15 -21.69
C MET A 1 -13.40 21.13 -20.84
N GLU A 2 -12.87 22.28 -20.41
CA GLU A 2 -11.69 22.38 -19.52
C GLU A 2 -11.82 21.60 -18.20
N GLY A 3 -12.96 21.66 -17.50
CA GLY A 3 -13.15 20.93 -16.23
C GLY A 3 -13.01 19.40 -16.35
N LYS A 4 -13.50 18.80 -17.44
CA LYS A 4 -13.39 17.36 -17.69
C LYS A 4 -11.95 16.94 -17.99
N GLU A 5 -11.19 17.78 -18.67
CA GLU A 5 -9.77 17.54 -18.95
C GLU A 5 -8.92 17.54 -17.67
N LEU A 6 -9.21 18.46 -16.74
CA LEU A 6 -8.55 18.55 -15.45
C LEU A 6 -8.91 17.37 -14.52
N GLY A 7 -10.17 16.90 -14.56
CA GLY A 7 -10.58 15.67 -13.87
C GLY A 7 -9.83 14.44 -14.37
N ILE A 8 -9.65 14.33 -15.70
CA ILE A 8 -8.81 13.29 -16.31
C ILE A 8 -7.35 13.37 -15.83
N GLU A 9 -6.79 14.57 -15.63
CA GLU A 9 -5.42 14.72 -15.11
C GLU A 9 -5.30 14.22 -13.65
N LEU A 10 -6.29 14.52 -12.80
CA LEU A 10 -6.36 13.99 -11.43
C LEU A 10 -6.48 12.46 -11.41
N ASP A 11 -7.37 11.89 -12.24
CA ASP A 11 -7.53 10.44 -12.39
C ASP A 11 -6.25 9.78 -12.86
N LYS A 12 -5.61 10.30 -13.93
CA LYS A 12 -4.34 9.78 -14.44
C LYS A 12 -3.24 9.78 -13.39
N ASN A 13 -3.12 10.86 -12.62
CA ASN A 13 -2.12 10.96 -11.56
C ASN A 13 -2.36 9.92 -10.46
N LEU A 14 -3.61 9.80 -9.98
CA LEU A 14 -3.98 8.79 -8.98
C LEU A 14 -3.77 7.38 -9.53
N HIS A 15 -4.30 7.07 -10.71
CA HIS A 15 -4.20 5.75 -11.31
C HIS A 15 -2.74 5.31 -11.49
N ARG A 16 -1.86 6.23 -11.93
CA ARG A 16 -0.42 5.98 -12.02
C ARG A 16 0.16 5.60 -10.66
N LEU A 17 -0.13 6.35 -9.60
CA LEU A 17 0.31 6.01 -8.25
C LEU A 17 -0.19 4.62 -7.84
N LEU A 18 -1.49 4.37 -7.93
CA LEU A 18 -2.09 3.11 -7.47
C LEU A 18 -1.48 1.89 -8.19
N ARG A 19 -1.21 2.01 -9.51
CA ARG A 19 -0.52 0.96 -10.29
C ARG A 19 0.93 0.76 -9.86
N HIS A 20 1.65 1.84 -9.53
CA HIS A 20 3.01 1.74 -9.03
C HIS A 20 3.04 1.10 -7.64
N LEU A 21 2.12 1.50 -6.74
CA LEU A 21 1.98 0.88 -5.42
C LEU A 21 1.68 -0.62 -5.54
N ASP A 22 0.77 -1.00 -6.43
CA ASP A 22 0.45 -2.40 -6.73
C ASP A 22 1.66 -3.18 -7.22
N SER A 23 2.42 -2.62 -8.16
CA SER A 23 3.64 -3.23 -8.69
C SER A 23 4.69 -3.47 -7.59
N ILE A 24 4.92 -2.45 -6.75
CA ILE A 24 5.89 -2.53 -5.65
C ILE A 24 5.45 -3.56 -4.59
N LYS A 25 4.15 -3.58 -4.25
CA LYS A 25 3.56 -4.58 -3.35
C LYS A 25 3.75 -6.00 -3.85
N ASP A 26 3.50 -6.22 -5.13
CA ASP A 26 3.63 -7.54 -5.74
C ASP A 26 5.10 -7.97 -5.88
N THR A 27 6.03 -7.01 -5.93
CA THR A 27 7.48 -7.25 -6.06
C THR A 27 8.09 -7.80 -4.78
N LEU A 28 7.71 -7.32 -3.60
CA LEU A 28 8.29 -7.80 -2.33
C LEU A 28 8.21 -9.33 -2.16
N PRO A 29 7.04 -9.99 -2.26
CA PRO A 29 6.97 -11.44 -2.12
C PRO A 29 7.73 -12.17 -3.24
N MET A 30 7.81 -11.64 -4.46
CA MET A 30 8.66 -12.20 -5.52
C MET A 30 10.13 -12.20 -5.13
N SER A 31 10.62 -11.06 -4.62
CA SER A 31 12.01 -10.94 -4.19
C SER A 31 12.30 -11.88 -3.03
N LEU A 32 11.44 -11.92 -2.01
CA LEU A 32 11.63 -12.79 -0.84
C LEU A 32 11.63 -14.26 -1.22
N LEU A 33 10.76 -14.67 -2.14
CA LEU A 33 10.71 -16.04 -2.64
C LEU A 33 12.04 -16.52 -3.24
N LEU A 34 12.77 -15.62 -3.92
CA LEU A 34 14.09 -15.91 -4.49
C LEU A 34 15.21 -15.83 -3.44
N LEU A 35 15.13 -14.85 -2.55
CA LEU A 35 16.18 -14.56 -1.57
C LEU A 35 16.19 -15.54 -0.39
N GLU A 36 15.03 -15.97 0.10
CA GLU A 36 14.93 -16.83 1.28
C GLU A 36 15.63 -18.18 1.12
N PRO A 37 15.45 -18.94 0.02
CA PRO A 37 16.16 -20.20 -0.18
C PRO A 37 17.67 -20.00 -0.28
N HIS A 38 18.11 -18.94 -0.96
CA HIS A 38 19.53 -18.60 -1.09
C HIS A 38 20.14 -18.26 0.27
N ASN A 39 19.45 -17.42 1.05
CA ASN A 39 19.85 -17.05 2.41
C ASN A 39 19.96 -18.28 3.31
N LYS A 40 18.95 -19.13 3.31
CA LYS A 40 18.95 -20.36 4.11
C LYS A 40 20.13 -21.25 3.72
N LYS A 41 20.39 -21.43 2.43
CA LYS A 41 21.49 -22.27 1.93
C LYS A 41 22.85 -21.70 2.31
N ALA A 42 23.06 -20.39 2.17
CA ALA A 42 24.32 -19.74 2.54
C ALA A 42 24.60 -19.88 4.05
N ASN A 43 23.61 -19.59 4.89
CA ASN A 43 23.72 -19.72 6.33
C ASN A 43 23.91 -21.18 6.79
N THR A 44 23.22 -22.14 6.16
CA THR A 44 23.39 -23.57 6.49
C THR A 44 24.78 -24.05 6.12
N LYS A 45 25.30 -23.69 4.94
CA LYS A 45 26.67 -24.08 4.54
C LYS A 45 27.75 -23.55 5.49
N LEU A 46 27.62 -22.30 5.91
CA LEU A 46 28.56 -21.72 6.89
C LEU A 46 28.45 -22.47 8.23
N LYS A 47 27.24 -22.69 8.72
CA LYS A 47 26.99 -23.40 9.97
C LYS A 47 27.56 -24.83 9.93
N ASP A 48 27.24 -25.59 8.90
CA ASP A 48 27.72 -26.97 8.71
C ASP A 48 29.25 -27.02 8.61
N PHE A 49 29.88 -25.98 8.04
CA PHE A 49 31.33 -25.88 7.96
C PHE A 49 31.95 -25.64 9.34
N ILE A 50 31.41 -24.70 10.11
CA ILE A 50 31.86 -24.43 11.49
C ILE A 50 31.72 -25.69 12.34
N GLU A 51 30.55 -26.34 12.32
CA GLU A 51 30.29 -27.54 13.14
C GLU A 51 31.22 -28.73 12.84
N LYS A 52 31.73 -28.84 11.60
CA LYS A 52 32.56 -29.98 11.18
C LYS A 52 34.06 -29.74 11.29
N ASN A 53 34.49 -28.49 11.18
CA ASN A 53 35.89 -28.17 10.91
C ASN A 53 36.51 -27.25 11.97
N SER A 54 35.77 -26.89 13.01
CA SER A 54 36.24 -25.96 14.02
C SER A 54 36.14 -26.54 15.42
N GLU A 55 37.06 -26.11 16.29
CA GLU A 55 37.07 -26.47 17.71
C GLU A 55 36.70 -25.24 18.55
N GLU A 56 35.80 -25.41 19.54
CA GLU A 56 35.57 -24.36 20.53
C GLU A 56 36.77 -24.27 21.46
N ILE A 57 37.35 -23.07 21.54
CA ILE A 57 38.42 -22.73 22.49
C ILE A 57 37.90 -21.63 23.41
N GLU A 58 38.12 -21.78 24.70
CA GLU A 58 37.75 -20.79 25.71
C GLU A 58 39.02 -20.07 26.16
N ASP A 59 39.01 -18.74 26.07
CA ASP A 59 40.14 -17.95 26.56
C ASP A 59 40.16 -17.89 28.10
N GLU A 60 41.25 -17.39 28.67
CA GLU A 60 41.44 -17.26 30.13
C GLU A 60 40.38 -16.34 30.80
N ASN A 61 39.64 -15.56 30.01
CA ASN A 61 38.57 -14.66 30.46
C ASN A 61 37.16 -15.28 30.29
N GLY A 62 37.06 -16.53 29.83
CA GLY A 62 35.79 -17.23 29.57
C GLY A 62 35.11 -16.86 28.24
N ASN A 63 35.83 -16.20 27.32
CA ASN A 63 35.31 -15.91 25.98
C ASN A 63 35.48 -17.13 25.08
N LYS A 64 34.37 -17.59 24.52
CA LYS A 64 34.36 -18.65 23.52
C LYS A 64 34.80 -18.12 22.16
N SER A 65 35.82 -18.77 21.61
CA SER A 65 36.39 -18.53 20.30
C SER A 65 36.32 -19.84 19.49
N ILE A 66 36.51 -19.73 18.19
CA ILE A 66 36.53 -20.90 17.30
C ILE A 66 37.93 -21.00 16.70
N SER A 67 38.56 -22.16 16.85
CA SER A 67 39.84 -22.49 16.22
C SER A 67 39.60 -23.19 14.89
N LEU A 68 40.34 -22.79 13.86
CA LEU A 68 40.28 -23.35 12.51
C LEU A 68 41.71 -23.65 12.03
N GLU A 69 41.88 -24.76 11.31
CA GLU A 69 43.15 -25.01 10.63
C GLU A 69 43.42 -23.94 9.57
N PHE A 70 44.69 -23.56 9.40
CA PHE A 70 45.08 -22.50 8.47
C PHE A 70 44.62 -22.75 7.03
N GLU A 71 44.64 -24.01 6.59
CA GLU A 71 44.22 -24.43 5.24
C GLU A 71 42.72 -24.20 4.99
N GLN A 72 41.92 -24.17 6.07
CA GLN A 72 40.47 -24.05 6.04
C GLN A 72 39.99 -22.59 6.16
N ALA A 73 40.86 -21.67 6.61
CA ALA A 73 40.55 -20.26 6.82
C ALA A 73 39.98 -19.59 5.56
N ARG A 74 40.55 -19.84 4.39
CA ARG A 74 40.07 -19.27 3.12
C ARG A 74 38.65 -19.74 2.77
N ILE A 75 38.31 -20.99 3.08
CA ILE A 75 36.97 -21.54 2.83
C ILE A 75 35.98 -20.91 3.80
N PHE A 76 36.37 -20.79 5.08
CA PHE A 76 35.58 -20.10 6.10
C PHE A 76 35.25 -18.67 5.66
N ASP A 77 36.25 -17.87 5.28
CA ASP A 77 36.07 -16.47 4.89
C ASP A 77 35.07 -16.34 3.72
N GLN A 78 35.17 -17.22 2.73
CA GLN A 78 34.26 -17.21 1.59
C GLN A 78 32.83 -17.60 2.00
N LEU A 79 32.65 -18.59 2.88
CA LEU A 79 31.34 -18.99 3.39
C LEU A 79 30.72 -17.91 4.29
N ALA A 80 31.54 -17.29 5.15
CA ALA A 80 31.15 -16.19 6.02
C ALA A 80 30.67 -14.99 5.18
N LYS A 81 31.47 -14.59 4.19
CA LYS A 81 31.10 -13.53 3.24
C LYS A 81 29.80 -13.84 2.48
N ASN A 82 29.62 -15.08 2.03
CA ASN A 82 28.39 -15.48 1.33
C ASN A 82 27.16 -15.41 2.24
N SER A 83 27.29 -15.84 3.50
CA SER A 83 26.24 -15.73 4.52
C SER A 83 25.92 -14.26 4.80
N GLU A 84 26.94 -13.43 5.02
CA GLU A 84 26.79 -11.99 5.29
C GLU A 84 26.08 -11.27 4.15
N ILE A 85 26.55 -11.42 2.91
CA ILE A 85 25.93 -10.81 1.72
C ILE A 85 24.47 -11.24 1.61
N SER A 86 24.18 -12.52 1.84
CA SER A 86 22.82 -13.01 1.73
C SER A 86 21.91 -12.53 2.87
N ASN A 87 22.44 -12.26 4.07
CA ASN A 87 21.70 -11.65 5.18
C ASN A 87 21.43 -10.17 4.91
N LEU A 88 22.42 -9.45 4.36
CA LEU A 88 22.26 -8.07 3.92
C LEU A 88 21.19 -7.94 2.83
N ALA A 89 21.14 -8.86 1.87
CA ALA A 89 20.10 -8.85 0.84
C ALA A 89 18.67 -8.99 1.42
N MET A 90 18.48 -9.86 2.42
CA MET A 90 17.20 -10.03 3.13
C MET A 90 16.76 -8.78 3.90
N LYS A 91 17.70 -7.88 4.20
CA LYS A 91 17.47 -6.61 4.89
C LYS A 91 17.22 -5.47 3.91
N ILE A 92 18.15 -5.27 2.96
CA ILE A 92 18.19 -4.09 2.06
C ILE A 92 17.05 -4.09 1.04
N ILE A 93 16.63 -5.27 0.55
CA ILE A 93 15.61 -5.33 -0.51
C ILE A 93 14.22 -4.88 0.01
N PRO A 94 13.70 -5.40 1.14
CA PRO A 94 12.46 -4.89 1.72
C PRO A 94 12.50 -3.39 2.04
N GLU A 95 13.63 -2.91 2.55
CA GLU A 95 13.83 -1.48 2.88
C GLU A 95 13.80 -0.60 1.63
N SER A 96 14.50 -1.02 0.57
CA SER A 96 14.51 -0.33 -0.72
C SER A 96 13.11 -0.24 -1.34
N LEU A 97 12.35 -1.34 -1.30
CA LEU A 97 10.97 -1.35 -1.80
C LEU A 97 10.03 -0.48 -0.94
N PHE A 98 10.25 -0.44 0.39
CA PHE A 98 9.48 0.42 1.28
C PHE A 98 9.75 1.89 0.99
N VAL A 99 11.02 2.28 0.85
CA VAL A 99 11.40 3.64 0.42
C VAL A 99 10.74 3.97 -0.93
N ALA A 100 10.73 3.03 -1.87
CA ALA A 100 10.09 3.22 -3.17
C ALA A 100 8.58 3.53 -3.07
N LEU A 101 7.83 2.89 -2.16
CA LEU A 101 6.40 3.21 -1.95
C LEU A 101 6.19 4.70 -1.63
N ILE A 102 6.96 5.22 -0.66
CA ILE A 102 6.86 6.62 -0.24
C ILE A 102 7.34 7.56 -1.35
N SER A 103 8.42 7.21 -2.07
CA SER A 103 8.89 8.00 -3.21
C SER A 103 7.84 8.11 -4.33
N GLN A 104 7.05 7.06 -4.57
CA GLN A 104 5.93 7.15 -5.53
C GLN A 104 4.84 8.09 -5.03
N TYR A 105 4.56 8.09 -3.72
CA TYR A 105 3.63 9.05 -3.13
C TYR A 105 4.13 10.50 -3.26
N ASP A 106 5.42 10.77 -3.02
CA ASP A 106 6.02 12.10 -3.18
C ASP A 106 5.88 12.60 -4.64
N ALA A 107 6.11 11.71 -5.62
CA ALA A 107 5.90 12.02 -7.04
C ALA A 107 4.43 12.31 -7.38
N PHE A 108 3.50 11.54 -6.81
CA PHE A 108 2.06 11.79 -6.93
C PHE A 108 1.69 13.15 -6.37
N LEU A 109 2.22 13.51 -5.19
CA LEU A 109 1.91 14.75 -4.51
C LEU A 109 2.44 15.97 -5.30
N ASN A 110 3.64 15.87 -5.87
CA ASN A 110 4.18 16.86 -6.80
C ASN A 110 3.20 17.13 -7.96
N GLN A 111 2.77 16.08 -8.64
CA GLN A 111 1.85 16.21 -9.76
C GLN A 111 0.47 16.70 -9.29
N LEU A 112 0.00 16.28 -8.11
CA LEU A 112 -1.26 16.74 -7.54
C LEU A 112 -1.25 18.25 -7.29
N PHE A 113 -0.16 18.80 -6.74
CA PHE A 113 -0.02 20.25 -6.58
C PHE A 113 0.03 20.98 -7.91
N LYS A 114 0.80 20.46 -8.90
CA LYS A 114 0.81 21.03 -10.26
C LYS A 114 -0.60 21.08 -10.86
N THR A 115 -1.36 19.99 -10.76
CA THR A 115 -2.75 19.95 -11.23
C THR A 115 -3.67 20.86 -10.42
N LEU A 116 -3.50 20.94 -9.09
CA LEU A 116 -4.26 21.86 -8.22
C LEU A 116 -4.10 23.32 -8.67
N PHE A 117 -2.89 23.74 -9.01
CA PHE A 117 -2.61 25.09 -9.46
C PHE A 117 -3.07 25.37 -10.89
N LYS A 118 -3.24 24.35 -11.73
CA LYS A 118 -3.95 24.49 -13.01
C LYS A 118 -5.45 24.67 -12.80
N ILE A 119 -6.06 23.93 -11.86
CA ILE A 119 -7.50 24.04 -11.54
C ILE A 119 -7.80 25.39 -10.88
N ARG A 120 -6.89 25.87 -10.02
CA ARG A 120 -7.04 27.12 -9.26
C ARG A 120 -5.76 27.97 -9.34
N PRO A 121 -5.51 28.63 -10.49
CA PRO A 121 -4.33 29.50 -10.65
C PRO A 121 -4.25 30.61 -9.59
N GLU A 122 -5.40 31.07 -9.08
CA GLU A 122 -5.49 32.08 -8.03
C GLU A 122 -4.80 31.69 -6.72
N TYR A 123 -4.55 30.41 -6.47
CA TYR A 123 -3.83 29.95 -5.28
C TYR A 123 -2.35 30.34 -5.27
N ILE A 124 -1.77 30.59 -6.45
CA ILE A 124 -0.39 31.07 -6.63
C ILE A 124 -0.33 32.59 -6.76
N ASN A 125 -1.40 33.25 -7.18
CA ASN A 125 -1.42 34.71 -7.36
C ASN A 125 -1.15 35.51 -6.06
N LYS A 126 -1.25 34.84 -4.90
CA LYS A 126 -0.86 35.38 -3.58
C LYS A 126 0.50 34.89 -3.09
N SER A 127 1.29 34.21 -3.92
CA SER A 127 2.64 33.81 -3.55
C SER A 127 3.54 35.04 -3.55
N GLU A 128 4.42 35.15 -2.56
CA GLU A 128 5.43 36.22 -2.44
C GLU A 128 6.55 36.10 -3.51
N ARG A 129 6.31 35.34 -4.59
CA ARG A 129 7.28 35.08 -5.65
C ARG A 129 7.32 36.26 -6.61
N GLU A 130 8.36 37.07 -6.49
CA GLU A 130 8.66 38.13 -7.45
C GLU A 130 9.49 37.57 -8.62
N LEU A 131 9.13 37.96 -9.85
CA LEU A 131 9.97 37.74 -11.03
C LEU A 131 10.63 39.07 -11.40
N SER A 132 11.95 39.06 -11.54
CA SER A 132 12.69 40.22 -12.05
C SER A 132 12.39 40.43 -13.54
N PHE A 133 12.53 41.67 -14.03
CA PHE A 133 12.40 41.97 -15.46
C PHE A 133 13.38 41.17 -16.32
N SER A 134 14.60 40.90 -15.82
CA SER A 134 15.58 40.06 -16.51
C SER A 134 15.05 38.64 -16.72
N GLN A 135 14.45 38.03 -15.69
CA GLN A 135 13.85 36.70 -15.80
C GLN A 135 12.64 36.70 -16.73
N LEU A 136 11.83 37.77 -16.73
CA LEU A 136 10.71 37.89 -17.65
C LEU A 136 11.15 37.89 -19.12
N ASN A 137 12.30 38.52 -19.42
CA ASN A 137 12.86 38.50 -20.78
C ASN A 137 13.42 37.13 -21.20
N GLU A 138 13.66 36.21 -20.26
CA GLU A 138 14.11 34.84 -20.57
C GLU A 138 12.94 33.92 -20.95
N PHE A 139 11.70 34.29 -20.63
CA PHE A 139 10.53 33.46 -20.92
C PHE A 139 9.94 33.78 -22.30
N GLU A 140 9.65 32.74 -23.07
CA GLU A 140 9.01 32.85 -24.39
C GLU A 140 7.56 33.36 -24.31
N SER A 141 6.89 33.17 -23.16
CA SER A 141 5.53 33.64 -22.93
C SER A 141 5.19 33.80 -21.45
N ILE A 142 4.07 34.47 -21.16
CA ILE A 142 3.53 34.61 -19.80
C ILE A 142 3.15 33.25 -19.22
N GLU A 143 2.68 32.31 -20.05
CA GLU A 143 2.38 30.94 -19.64
C GLU A 143 3.63 30.21 -19.18
N LYS A 144 4.76 30.36 -19.88
CA LYS A 144 6.05 29.79 -19.46
C LYS A 144 6.55 30.38 -18.15
N ALA A 145 6.40 31.70 -17.97
CA ALA A 145 6.69 32.35 -16.69
C ALA A 145 5.80 31.80 -15.56
N ARG A 146 4.51 31.55 -15.83
CA ARG A 146 3.58 30.95 -14.86
C ARG A 146 3.97 29.52 -14.50
N GLU A 147 4.30 28.69 -15.49
CA GLU A 147 4.78 27.31 -15.27
C GLU A 147 6.02 27.29 -14.37
N TYR A 148 6.95 28.21 -14.59
CA TYR A 148 8.14 28.35 -13.75
C TYR A 148 7.79 28.70 -12.28
N VAL A 149 6.89 29.66 -12.06
CA VAL A 149 6.45 30.02 -10.69
C VAL A 149 5.74 28.85 -10.02
N VAL A 150 4.87 28.14 -10.74
CA VAL A 150 4.21 26.91 -10.25
C VAL A 150 5.25 25.90 -9.81
N GLU A 151 6.25 25.63 -10.63
CA GLU A 151 7.30 24.65 -10.31
C GLU A 151 8.09 25.04 -9.05
N LYS A 152 8.47 26.30 -8.92
CA LYS A 152 9.19 26.79 -7.73
C LYS A 152 8.35 26.74 -6.46
N GLU A 153 7.06 27.04 -6.56
CA GLU A 153 6.14 26.92 -5.43
C GLU A 153 5.99 25.45 -5.01
N VAL A 154 5.76 24.54 -5.97
CA VAL A 154 5.65 23.11 -5.69
C VAL A 154 6.92 22.55 -5.06
N GLU A 155 8.10 22.91 -5.58
CA GLU A 155 9.39 22.50 -5.01
C GLU A 155 9.53 22.95 -3.54
N THR A 156 9.05 24.14 -3.22
CA THR A 156 9.12 24.70 -1.87
C THR A 156 8.14 24.03 -0.92
N ILE A 157 6.95 23.67 -1.41
CA ILE A 157 6.00 22.86 -0.64
C ILE A 157 6.62 21.50 -0.33
N LEU A 158 7.15 20.79 -1.33
CA LEU A 158 7.68 19.42 -1.19
C LEU A 158 8.92 19.28 -0.30
N ARG A 159 9.61 20.39 0.02
CA ARG A 159 10.71 20.41 1.00
C ARG A 159 10.23 20.41 2.45
N LYS A 160 8.94 20.67 2.68
CA LYS A 160 8.33 20.63 4.01
C LYS A 160 8.04 19.20 4.43
N SER A 161 7.60 19.02 5.67
CA SER A 161 7.13 17.72 6.15
C SER A 161 5.81 17.32 5.50
N HIS A 162 5.54 16.01 5.48
CA HIS A 162 4.26 15.48 5.00
C HIS A 162 3.05 16.00 5.77
N SER A 163 3.19 16.34 7.05
CA SER A 163 2.13 17.02 7.81
C SER A 163 1.87 18.42 7.28
N GLU A 164 2.93 19.20 7.03
CA GLU A 164 2.83 20.57 6.52
C GLU A 164 2.27 20.62 5.09
N HIS A 165 2.46 19.57 4.29
CA HIS A 165 1.77 19.44 2.99
C HIS A 165 0.25 19.44 3.16
N PHE A 166 -0.27 18.75 4.18
CA PHE A 166 -1.70 18.75 4.48
C PHE A 166 -2.16 20.08 5.06
N ASP A 167 -1.36 20.71 5.94
CA ASP A 167 -1.67 22.07 6.42
C ASP A 167 -1.80 23.05 5.24
N TYR A 168 -0.89 22.97 4.26
CA TYR A 168 -0.95 23.78 3.04
C TYR A 168 -2.24 23.53 2.26
N LEU A 169 -2.59 22.26 2.02
CA LEU A 169 -3.81 21.88 1.29
C LEU A 169 -5.08 22.33 2.01
N GLU A 170 -5.18 22.10 3.32
CA GLU A 170 -6.33 22.51 4.15
C GLU A 170 -6.54 24.03 4.09
N ASN A 171 -5.45 24.81 4.17
CA ASN A 171 -5.49 26.27 4.08
C ASN A 171 -5.95 26.74 2.69
N LYS A 172 -5.35 26.22 1.60
CA LYS A 172 -5.69 26.64 0.24
C LYS A 172 -7.11 26.23 -0.16
N LEU A 173 -7.57 25.05 0.27
CA LEU A 173 -8.89 24.53 -0.06
C LEU A 173 -9.98 25.00 0.91
N SER A 174 -9.59 25.54 2.06
CA SER A 174 -10.49 25.90 3.17
C SER A 174 -11.39 24.73 3.58
N ILE A 175 -10.79 23.55 3.76
CA ILE A 175 -11.45 22.32 4.22
C ILE A 175 -10.54 21.59 5.21
N VAL A 176 -11.14 20.75 6.06
CA VAL A 176 -10.39 19.87 6.96
C VAL A 176 -10.22 18.51 6.27
N LEU A 177 -8.97 18.10 6.06
CA LEU A 177 -8.61 16.84 5.39
C LEU A 177 -8.30 15.72 6.38
N ARG A 178 -7.88 16.08 7.60
CA ARG A 178 -7.40 15.12 8.62
C ARG A 178 -8.47 14.69 9.64
N LYS A 179 -9.67 15.26 9.56
CA LYS A 179 -10.77 14.92 10.47
C LYS A 179 -11.27 13.51 10.17
N ASP A 180 -11.47 12.71 11.22
CA ASP A 180 -11.97 11.33 11.13
C ASP A 180 -11.15 10.48 10.14
N LEU A 181 -9.82 10.68 10.15
CA LEU A 181 -8.85 9.98 9.32
C LEU A 181 -7.93 9.08 10.18
N PRO A 182 -8.37 7.89 10.61
CA PRO A 182 -7.60 7.00 11.48
C PRO A 182 -6.20 6.66 10.95
N ILE A 183 -6.05 6.60 9.61
CA ILE A 183 -4.80 6.27 8.95
C ILE A 183 -3.74 7.38 9.04
N TRP A 184 -4.08 8.57 9.53
CA TRP A 184 -3.18 9.71 9.63
C TRP A 184 -1.91 9.42 10.44
N GLN A 185 -2.06 8.76 11.59
CA GLN A 185 -0.92 8.41 12.45
C GLN A 185 0.04 7.43 11.75
N THR A 186 -0.52 6.45 11.03
CA THR A 186 0.25 5.53 10.21
C THR A 186 0.98 6.26 9.10
N PHE A 187 0.30 7.19 8.41
CA PHE A 187 0.90 7.98 7.34
C PHE A 187 2.13 8.76 7.80
N ILE A 188 2.01 9.49 8.92
CA ILE A 188 3.16 10.24 9.47
C ILE A 188 4.30 9.31 9.86
N GLU A 189 4.00 8.19 10.51
CA GLU A 189 5.04 7.27 10.96
C GLU A 189 5.78 6.61 9.78
N ILE A 190 5.08 6.20 8.72
CA ILE A 190 5.75 5.59 7.55
C ILE A 190 6.62 6.60 6.79
N THR A 191 6.22 7.88 6.74
CA THR A 191 7.03 8.92 6.09
C THR A 191 8.27 9.26 6.92
N GLU A 192 8.15 9.32 8.25
CA GLU A 192 9.30 9.51 9.13
C GLU A 192 10.23 8.30 9.14
N ARG A 193 9.68 7.08 9.10
CA ARG A 193 10.49 5.86 9.02
C ARG A 193 11.25 5.79 7.70
N ARG A 194 10.66 6.24 6.59
CA ARG A 194 11.39 6.37 5.30
C ARG A 194 12.64 7.22 5.49
N ASN A 195 12.53 8.36 6.18
CA ASN A 195 13.67 9.25 6.41
C ASN A 195 14.79 8.55 7.18
N LEU A 196 14.46 7.67 8.13
CA LEU A 196 15.46 6.86 8.83
C LEU A 196 16.21 5.93 7.89
N PHE A 197 15.53 5.22 6.99
CA PHE A 197 16.20 4.32 6.04
C PHE A 197 17.05 5.06 5.01
N VAL A 198 16.66 6.28 4.63
CA VAL A 198 17.41 7.09 3.66
C VAL A 198 18.61 7.80 4.31
N HIS A 199 18.46 8.31 5.54
CA HIS A 199 19.45 9.23 6.13
C HIS A 199 20.14 8.71 7.39
N CYS A 200 19.63 7.64 8.02
CA CYS A 200 20.10 7.17 9.33
C CYS A 200 20.32 5.65 9.40
N ASP A 201 20.48 4.95 8.26
CA ASP A 201 20.55 3.47 8.19
C ASP A 201 19.45 2.76 9.01
N GLY A 202 18.24 3.32 9.03
CA GLY A 202 17.12 2.78 9.78
C GLY A 202 17.25 2.87 11.31
N ILE A 203 18.24 3.62 11.83
CA ILE A 203 18.45 3.84 13.27
C ILE A 203 17.51 4.94 13.76
N VAL A 204 16.75 4.66 14.82
CA VAL A 204 15.81 5.59 15.43
C VAL A 204 16.55 6.82 15.97
N SER A 205 16.14 7.99 15.46
CA SER A 205 16.66 9.30 15.88
C SER A 205 15.72 10.04 16.84
N ASN A 206 16.24 11.04 17.55
CA ASN A 206 15.41 11.92 18.38
C ASN A 206 14.36 12.68 17.56
N GLN A 207 14.69 13.06 16.32
CA GLN A 207 13.76 13.74 15.41
C GLN A 207 12.55 12.85 15.08
N TYR A 208 12.79 11.59 14.71
CA TYR A 208 11.73 10.62 14.45
C TYR A 208 10.79 10.47 15.65
N LEU A 209 11.34 10.28 16.86
CA LEU A 209 10.54 10.12 18.07
C LEU A 209 9.74 11.38 18.40
N LYS A 210 10.33 12.57 18.17
CA LYS A 210 9.66 13.85 18.39
C LYS A 210 8.45 14.00 17.47
N VAL A 211 8.63 13.86 16.15
CA VAL A 211 7.56 14.02 15.15
C VAL A 211 6.44 12.99 15.39
N CYS A 212 6.81 11.73 15.67
CA CYS A 212 5.84 10.69 15.97
C CYS A 212 5.02 10.98 17.23
N LYS A 213 5.64 11.51 18.30
CA LYS A 213 4.92 11.90 19.53
C LYS A 213 3.97 13.06 19.30
N GLU A 214 4.42 14.09 18.58
CA GLU A 214 3.61 15.26 18.23
C GLU A 214 2.36 14.87 17.43
N ASN A 215 2.47 13.84 16.57
CA ASN A 215 1.38 13.32 15.76
C ASN A 215 0.65 12.11 16.38
N LYS A 216 0.96 11.77 17.64
CA LYS A 216 0.34 10.66 18.39
C LYS A 216 0.46 9.29 17.70
N CYS A 217 1.54 9.07 16.95
CA CYS A 217 1.83 7.78 16.33
C CYS A 217 2.08 6.70 17.40
N ASN A 218 1.74 5.44 17.08
CA ASN A 218 2.04 4.33 17.96
C ASN A 218 3.53 3.95 17.87
N ILE A 219 4.30 4.33 18.90
CA ILE A 219 5.74 4.09 19.00
C ILE A 219 6.13 3.35 20.29
N SER A 220 5.21 2.64 20.95
CA SER A 220 5.44 2.03 22.26
C SER A 220 6.57 1.00 22.29
N GLU A 221 6.84 0.35 21.16
CA GLU A 221 7.87 -0.68 20.99
C GLU A 221 9.14 -0.14 20.32
N ILE A 222 9.25 1.19 20.14
CA ILE A 222 10.35 1.82 19.41
C ILE A 222 11.29 2.55 20.38
N GLU A 223 12.55 2.14 20.36
CA GLU A 223 13.59 2.67 21.25
C GLU A 223 14.62 3.50 20.48
N LEU A 224 15.13 4.58 21.12
CA LEU A 224 16.20 5.41 20.57
C LEU A 224 17.45 4.58 20.27
N ASN A 225 18.14 4.89 19.17
CA ASN A 225 19.34 4.20 18.68
C ASN A 225 19.15 2.71 18.35
N LYS A 226 17.92 2.17 18.39
CA LYS A 226 17.64 0.85 17.84
C LYS A 226 17.37 0.96 16.35
N ARG A 227 17.75 -0.10 15.64
CA ARG A 227 17.49 -0.20 14.21
C ARG A 227 16.12 -0.81 13.96
N LEU A 228 15.35 -0.15 13.09
CA LEU A 228 14.05 -0.65 12.63
C LEU A 228 14.22 -1.60 11.45
N THR A 229 13.22 -2.43 11.22
CA THR A 229 13.14 -3.36 10.10
C THR A 229 11.78 -3.26 9.42
N ILE A 230 11.67 -3.81 8.21
CA ILE A 230 10.44 -3.87 7.43
C ILE A 230 9.96 -5.33 7.35
N SER A 231 8.95 -5.66 8.14
CA SER A 231 8.25 -6.94 8.00
C SER A 231 7.27 -6.89 6.83
N SER A 232 6.87 -8.05 6.30
CA SER A 232 5.85 -8.12 5.24
C SER A 232 4.52 -7.50 5.65
N GLU A 233 4.13 -7.64 6.93
CA GLU A 233 2.90 -7.05 7.44
C GLU A 233 3.01 -5.52 7.54
N TYR A 234 4.14 -5.02 8.06
CA TYR A 234 4.39 -3.57 8.11
C TYR A 234 4.38 -2.96 6.70
N PHE A 235 5.03 -3.63 5.74
CA PHE A 235 5.05 -3.20 4.35
C PHE A 235 3.65 -3.13 3.75
N LYS A 236 2.83 -4.17 3.98
CA LYS A 236 1.44 -4.20 3.53
C LYS A 236 0.64 -3.04 4.13
N ASN A 237 0.81 -2.75 5.42
CA ASN A 237 0.15 -1.62 6.08
C ASN A 237 0.57 -0.27 5.48
N ALA A 238 1.85 -0.10 5.14
CA ALA A 238 2.32 1.10 4.45
C ALA A 238 1.70 1.26 3.05
N TYR A 239 1.62 0.16 2.29
CA TYR A 239 0.91 0.13 1.00
C TYR A 239 -0.57 0.53 1.16
N GLU A 240 -1.31 -0.09 2.09
CA GLU A 240 -2.73 0.18 2.31
C GLU A 240 -2.95 1.63 2.74
N CYS A 241 -2.07 2.16 3.60
CA CYS A 241 -2.07 3.55 4.05
C CYS A 241 -1.96 4.54 2.87
N LEU A 242 -0.94 4.38 2.01
CA LEU A 242 -0.71 5.29 0.88
C LEU A 242 -1.82 5.19 -0.15
N TYR A 243 -2.34 3.99 -0.40
CA TYR A 243 -3.45 3.77 -1.33
C TYR A 243 -4.74 4.43 -0.83
N GLU A 244 -5.10 4.23 0.44
CA GLU A 244 -6.26 4.86 1.06
C GLU A 244 -6.16 6.38 1.02
N LEU A 245 -5.03 6.93 1.50
CA LEU A 245 -4.85 8.36 1.67
C LEU A 245 -4.88 9.09 0.33
N SER A 246 -4.14 8.59 -0.68
CA SER A 246 -4.09 9.21 -2.00
C SER A 246 -5.46 9.18 -2.70
N THR A 247 -6.20 8.07 -2.59
CA THR A 247 -7.54 7.95 -3.17
C THR A 247 -8.51 8.95 -2.52
N LYS A 248 -8.55 8.99 -1.18
CA LYS A 248 -9.41 9.91 -0.43
C LYS A 248 -9.06 11.37 -0.74
N LEU A 249 -7.77 11.70 -0.76
CA LEU A 249 -7.30 13.05 -1.03
C LEU A 249 -7.70 13.51 -2.44
N THR A 250 -7.40 12.71 -3.47
CA THR A 250 -7.75 13.03 -4.85
C THR A 250 -9.24 13.24 -5.02
N HIS A 251 -10.08 12.31 -4.56
CA HIS A 251 -11.53 12.45 -4.73
C HIS A 251 -12.14 13.57 -3.88
N THR A 252 -11.53 13.92 -2.74
CA THR A 252 -11.95 15.08 -1.96
C THR A 252 -11.65 16.38 -2.72
N ILE A 253 -10.44 16.53 -3.27
CA ILE A 253 -10.04 17.69 -4.06
C ILE A 253 -10.88 17.79 -5.34
N TRP A 254 -11.00 16.69 -6.08
CA TRP A 254 -11.71 16.63 -7.34
C TRP A 254 -13.17 17.07 -7.18
N ARG A 255 -13.90 16.46 -6.25
CA ARG A 255 -15.33 16.76 -6.01
C ARG A 255 -15.56 18.16 -5.44
N LYS A 256 -14.57 18.71 -4.73
CA LYS A 256 -14.63 20.07 -4.19
C LYS A 256 -14.46 21.11 -5.29
N LEU A 257 -13.49 20.92 -6.19
CA LEU A 257 -13.05 21.95 -7.14
C LEU A 257 -13.68 21.86 -8.53
N ILE A 258 -14.03 20.66 -9.00
CA ILE A 258 -14.57 20.40 -10.34
C ILE A 258 -15.95 19.75 -10.22
N LYS A 259 -16.94 20.53 -9.77
CA LYS A 259 -18.27 20.02 -9.39
C LYS A 259 -19.09 19.51 -10.57
N GLU A 260 -18.80 20.00 -11.77
CA GLU A 260 -19.39 19.63 -13.04
C GLU A 260 -18.97 18.23 -13.49
N ASP A 261 -17.85 17.70 -13.00
CA ASP A 261 -17.28 16.41 -13.41
C ASP A 261 -17.63 15.27 -12.42
N ILE A 262 -18.71 15.47 -11.65
CA ILE A 262 -19.11 14.55 -10.57
C ILE A 262 -19.42 13.13 -11.08
N GLN A 263 -19.95 13.02 -12.31
CA GLN A 263 -20.20 11.73 -12.96
C GLN A 263 -18.92 10.93 -13.12
N PHE A 264 -17.89 11.56 -13.69
CA PHE A 264 -16.62 10.89 -13.94
C PHE A 264 -15.89 10.56 -12.63
N ALA A 265 -15.96 11.46 -11.64
CA ALA A 265 -15.46 11.20 -10.30
C ALA A 265 -16.18 10.03 -9.59
N ASP A 266 -17.48 9.81 -9.86
CA ASP A 266 -18.23 8.65 -9.38
C ASP A 266 -17.80 7.36 -10.08
N GLU A 267 -17.73 7.38 -11.40
CA GLU A 267 -17.29 6.24 -12.20
C GLU A 267 -15.90 5.76 -11.78
N LYS A 268 -14.94 6.67 -11.58
CA LYS A 268 -13.55 6.34 -11.23
C LYS A 268 -13.36 5.85 -9.81
N LEU A 269 -14.05 6.44 -8.83
CA LEU A 269 -14.01 5.92 -7.47
C LEU A 269 -14.63 4.52 -7.40
N ASN A 270 -15.72 4.28 -8.14
CA ASN A 270 -16.34 2.96 -8.21
C ASN A 270 -15.43 1.94 -8.89
N GLU A 271 -14.74 2.32 -9.98
CA GLU A 271 -13.74 1.48 -10.66
C GLU A 271 -12.64 1.03 -9.70
N ILE A 272 -12.09 1.95 -8.89
CA ILE A 272 -11.08 1.64 -7.86
C ILE A 272 -11.64 0.61 -6.87
N CYS A 273 -12.83 0.85 -6.30
CA CYS A 273 -13.44 -0.05 -5.32
C CYS A 273 -13.72 -1.44 -5.92
N TYR A 274 -14.26 -1.49 -7.13
CA TYR A 274 -14.55 -2.72 -7.85
C TYR A 274 -13.27 -3.53 -8.14
N ASN A 275 -12.20 -2.86 -8.55
CA ASN A 275 -10.89 -3.49 -8.77
C ASN A 275 -10.33 -4.08 -7.47
N LEU A 276 -10.49 -3.41 -6.32
CA LEU A 276 -10.07 -3.96 -5.03
C LEU A 276 -10.86 -5.21 -4.64
N ILE A 277 -12.18 -5.22 -4.85
CA ILE A 277 -13.02 -6.40 -4.62
C ILE A 277 -12.56 -7.56 -5.50
N THR A 278 -12.37 -7.31 -6.80
CA THR A 278 -11.96 -8.32 -7.78
C THR A 278 -10.58 -8.90 -7.43
N ASN A 279 -9.66 -8.06 -6.97
CA ASN A 279 -8.33 -8.47 -6.49
C ASN A 279 -8.33 -9.01 -5.06
N ARG A 280 -9.50 -9.22 -4.44
CA ARG A 280 -9.68 -9.72 -3.06
C ARG A 280 -8.99 -8.88 -1.98
N GLN A 281 -8.77 -7.59 -2.25
CA GLN A 281 -8.24 -6.63 -1.29
C GLN A 281 -9.37 -6.04 -0.45
N PHE A 282 -10.11 -6.91 0.24
CA PHE A 282 -11.39 -6.55 0.85
C PHE A 282 -11.30 -5.51 1.96
N ASN A 283 -10.21 -5.48 2.73
CA ASN A 283 -10.01 -4.48 3.78
C ASN A 283 -10.04 -3.05 3.19
N LEU A 284 -9.20 -2.82 2.18
CA LEU A 284 -9.12 -1.54 1.50
C LEU A 284 -10.39 -1.20 0.71
N ALA A 285 -11.01 -2.21 0.09
CA ALA A 285 -12.30 -2.05 -0.58
C ALA A 285 -13.36 -1.54 0.40
N ASP A 286 -13.48 -2.17 1.58
CA ASP A 286 -14.46 -1.78 2.60
C ASP A 286 -14.23 -0.33 3.07
N ILE A 287 -12.98 0.05 3.33
CA ILE A 287 -12.61 1.41 3.76
C ILE A 287 -12.98 2.45 2.70
N LEU A 288 -12.67 2.18 1.43
CA LEU A 288 -12.95 3.12 0.34
C LEU A 288 -14.43 3.14 -0.04
N LEU A 289 -15.16 2.04 0.08
CA LEU A 289 -16.61 1.99 -0.10
C LEU A 289 -17.35 2.73 1.01
N ASP A 290 -16.85 2.68 2.25
CA ASP A 290 -17.36 3.50 3.34
C ASP A 290 -17.16 4.99 3.07
N PHE A 291 -16.00 5.37 2.53
CA PHE A 291 -15.75 6.74 2.07
C PHE A 291 -16.66 7.13 0.89
N ALA A 292 -16.84 6.24 -0.09
CA ALA A 292 -17.65 6.50 -1.28
C ALA A 292 -19.14 6.66 -0.94
N CYS A 293 -19.68 5.82 -0.04
CA CYS A 293 -21.08 5.91 0.40
C CYS A 293 -21.38 7.20 1.19
N LYS A 294 -20.35 7.81 1.80
CA LYS A 294 -20.46 9.04 2.61
C LYS A 294 -20.26 10.34 1.80
N GLN A 295 -20.08 10.25 0.48
CA GLN A 295 -19.98 11.45 -0.35
C GLN A 295 -21.26 12.29 -0.27
N ILE A 296 -21.11 13.61 -0.25
CA ILE A 296 -22.24 14.55 -0.10
C ILE A 296 -23.11 14.60 -1.36
N LYS A 297 -22.48 14.50 -2.53
CA LYS A 297 -23.14 14.59 -3.84
C LYS A 297 -22.71 13.43 -4.73
N PHE A 298 -23.70 12.83 -5.37
CA PHE A 298 -23.57 11.84 -6.44
C PHE A 298 -24.12 12.44 -7.73
N TYR A 299 -23.69 11.92 -8.87
CA TYR A 299 -24.27 12.29 -10.17
C TYR A 299 -25.75 11.91 -10.26
N ASN A 300 -26.09 10.70 -9.85
CA ASN A 300 -27.46 10.19 -9.79
C ASN A 300 -27.59 9.04 -8.76
N ASP A 301 -28.80 8.52 -8.58
CA ASP A 301 -29.07 7.42 -7.66
C ASP A 301 -28.37 6.12 -8.07
N SER A 302 -28.22 5.84 -9.36
CA SER A 302 -27.51 4.65 -9.85
C SER A 302 -26.04 4.65 -9.41
N ALA A 303 -25.35 5.78 -9.48
CA ALA A 303 -23.97 5.93 -8.99
C ALA A 303 -23.86 5.58 -7.50
N LYS A 304 -24.81 6.07 -6.69
CA LYS A 304 -24.91 5.75 -5.26
C LYS A 304 -25.21 4.26 -5.01
N ASN A 305 -26.07 3.67 -5.84
CA ASN A 305 -26.44 2.26 -5.74
C ASN A 305 -25.24 1.33 -5.99
N TYR A 306 -24.38 1.66 -6.97
CA TYR A 306 -23.18 0.88 -7.22
C TYR A 306 -22.28 0.77 -5.99
N TYR A 307 -22.06 1.86 -5.25
CA TYR A 307 -21.29 1.79 -4.00
C TYR A 307 -21.97 0.93 -2.94
N THR A 308 -23.30 1.03 -2.80
CA THR A 308 -24.07 0.24 -1.83
C THR A 308 -23.98 -1.25 -2.14
N VAL A 309 -24.20 -1.62 -3.41
CA VAL A 309 -24.06 -2.99 -3.89
C VAL A 309 -22.64 -3.50 -3.71
N ASN A 310 -21.63 -2.72 -4.12
CA ASN A 310 -20.24 -3.13 -3.98
C ASN A 310 -19.81 -3.29 -2.52
N LYS A 311 -20.33 -2.45 -1.62
CA LYS A 311 -20.09 -2.56 -0.17
C LYS A 311 -20.68 -3.85 0.39
N ALA A 312 -21.93 -4.18 0.06
CA ALA A 312 -22.53 -5.45 0.45
C ALA A 312 -21.82 -6.65 -0.18
N LEU A 313 -21.45 -6.56 -1.47
CA LEU A 313 -20.72 -7.58 -2.20
C LEU A 313 -19.35 -7.87 -1.58
N SER A 314 -18.60 -6.85 -1.17
CA SER A 314 -17.32 -7.01 -0.47
C SER A 314 -17.48 -7.84 0.81
N LYS A 315 -18.53 -7.58 1.61
CA LYS A 315 -18.83 -8.37 2.82
C LYS A 315 -19.27 -9.79 2.49
N TYR A 316 -20.10 -9.95 1.47
CA TYR A 316 -20.57 -11.26 1.01
C TYR A 316 -19.44 -12.19 0.56
N LEU A 317 -18.43 -11.64 -0.13
CA LEU A 317 -17.24 -12.37 -0.59
C LEU A 317 -16.23 -12.66 0.53
N GLN A 318 -16.32 -11.96 1.67
CA GLN A 318 -15.61 -12.29 2.92
C GLN A 318 -16.38 -13.30 3.80
N ASP A 319 -17.46 -13.88 3.29
CA ASP A 319 -18.38 -14.76 4.04
C ASP A 319 -19.11 -14.08 5.22
N LYS A 320 -19.06 -12.76 5.32
CA LYS A 320 -19.81 -11.93 6.28
C LYS A 320 -21.23 -11.67 5.78
N THR A 321 -21.98 -12.75 5.57
CA THR A 321 -23.30 -12.71 4.91
C THR A 321 -24.30 -11.82 5.67
N ASP A 322 -24.32 -11.85 7.00
CA ASP A 322 -25.29 -11.08 7.80
C ASP A 322 -25.12 -9.58 7.61
N ILE A 323 -23.87 -9.11 7.64
CA ILE A 323 -23.53 -7.71 7.38
C ILE A 323 -23.84 -7.33 5.93
N ALA A 324 -23.58 -8.22 4.97
CA ALA A 324 -23.93 -7.97 3.57
C ALA A 324 -25.44 -7.77 3.37
N ARG A 325 -26.26 -8.59 4.04
CA ARG A 325 -27.73 -8.49 4.04
C ARG A 325 -28.20 -7.19 4.67
N GLU A 326 -27.67 -6.83 5.83
CA GLU A 326 -27.98 -5.56 6.49
C GLU A 326 -27.70 -4.35 5.59
N ILE A 327 -26.55 -4.33 4.91
CA ILE A 327 -26.18 -3.24 4.01
C ILE A 327 -27.14 -3.19 2.81
N ILE A 328 -27.41 -4.31 2.16
CA ILE A 328 -28.22 -4.31 0.94
C ILE A 328 -29.70 -4.06 1.24
N ASP A 329 -30.23 -4.51 2.38
CA ASP A 329 -31.62 -4.25 2.80
C ASP A 329 -31.85 -2.84 3.37
N SER A 330 -30.80 -2.03 3.51
CA SER A 330 -30.93 -0.63 3.97
C SER A 330 -31.71 0.28 3.00
N LYS A 331 -32.02 -0.22 1.80
CA LYS A 331 -32.73 0.47 0.73
C LYS A 331 -33.76 -0.47 0.10
N ASP A 332 -34.91 0.08 -0.32
CA ASP A 332 -35.83 -0.61 -1.22
C ASP A 332 -35.33 -0.60 -2.69
N TRP A 333 -35.28 -1.78 -3.31
CA TRP A 333 -34.81 -2.01 -4.67
C TRP A 333 -35.95 -2.24 -5.67
N SER A 334 -37.22 -2.26 -5.23
CA SER A 334 -38.40 -2.55 -6.04
C SER A 334 -38.52 -1.68 -7.31
N ALA A 335 -38.14 -0.40 -7.21
CA ALA A 335 -38.14 0.56 -8.31
C ALA A 335 -36.78 0.69 -9.04
N SER A 336 -35.75 -0.05 -8.63
CA SER A 336 -34.42 0.00 -9.28
C SER A 336 -34.40 -0.80 -10.59
N SER A 337 -33.36 -0.60 -11.38
CA SER A 337 -33.06 -1.41 -12.57
C SER A 337 -32.85 -2.89 -12.19
N ASP A 338 -33.04 -3.78 -13.16
CA ASP A 338 -33.05 -5.22 -12.94
C ASP A 338 -31.65 -5.73 -12.53
N ASP A 339 -30.57 -5.05 -12.92
CA ASP A 339 -29.20 -5.33 -12.44
C ASP A 339 -29.06 -5.17 -10.91
N PHE A 340 -29.62 -4.09 -10.34
CA PHE A 340 -29.61 -3.84 -8.91
C PHE A 340 -30.56 -4.77 -8.15
N LYS A 341 -31.74 -5.06 -8.71
CA LYS A 341 -32.66 -6.06 -8.15
C LYS A 341 -32.01 -7.45 -8.10
N LEU A 342 -31.29 -7.82 -9.15
CA LEU A 342 -30.57 -9.07 -9.20
C LEU A 342 -29.46 -9.11 -8.15
N ALA A 343 -28.70 -8.02 -7.98
CA ALA A 343 -27.72 -7.91 -6.91
C ALA A 343 -28.34 -8.06 -5.51
N HIS A 344 -29.49 -7.43 -5.27
CA HIS A 344 -30.25 -7.58 -4.01
C HIS A 344 -30.62 -9.04 -3.74
N LEU A 345 -31.26 -9.72 -4.70
CA LEU A 345 -31.67 -11.12 -4.55
C LEU A 345 -30.49 -12.06 -4.27
N ILE A 346 -29.39 -11.89 -5.00
CA ILE A 346 -28.18 -12.71 -4.84
C ILE A 346 -27.55 -12.49 -3.46
N LEU A 347 -27.40 -11.24 -3.03
CA LEU A 347 -26.79 -10.91 -1.74
C LEU A 347 -27.68 -11.31 -0.56
N MET A 348 -29.01 -11.37 -0.78
CA MET A 348 -29.99 -11.93 0.16
C MET A 348 -30.07 -13.47 0.14
N LYS A 349 -29.29 -14.14 -0.71
CA LYS A 349 -29.33 -15.60 -0.94
C LYS A 349 -30.70 -16.12 -1.38
N LYS A 350 -31.47 -15.29 -2.08
CA LYS A 350 -32.72 -15.68 -2.73
C LYS A 350 -32.45 -16.19 -4.15
N ASN A 351 -31.65 -17.25 -4.26
CA ASN A 351 -31.13 -17.74 -5.54
C ASN A 351 -32.24 -18.10 -6.53
N ASP A 352 -33.32 -18.72 -6.06
CA ASP A 352 -34.44 -19.12 -6.92
C ASP A 352 -35.13 -17.93 -7.59
N GLU A 353 -35.39 -16.88 -6.82
CA GLU A 353 -35.92 -15.61 -7.33
C GLU A 353 -34.91 -14.94 -8.27
N ALA A 354 -33.61 -15.00 -7.95
CA ALA A 354 -32.56 -14.46 -8.80
C ALA A 354 -32.54 -15.17 -10.17
N TYR A 355 -32.68 -16.50 -10.23
CA TYR A 355 -32.74 -17.26 -11.49
C TYR A 355 -33.97 -16.91 -12.34
N LEU A 356 -35.12 -16.70 -11.72
CA LEU A 356 -36.31 -16.22 -12.43
C LEU A 356 -36.08 -14.83 -13.04
N LEU A 357 -35.46 -13.93 -12.27
CA LEU A 357 -35.10 -12.59 -12.76
C LEU A 357 -34.06 -12.65 -13.87
N MET A 358 -33.06 -13.53 -13.80
CA MET A 358 -32.09 -13.75 -14.89
C MET A 358 -32.79 -14.10 -16.20
N LYS A 359 -33.76 -15.03 -16.16
CA LYS A 359 -34.56 -15.40 -17.34
C LYS A 359 -35.37 -14.23 -17.90
N LYS A 360 -35.96 -13.41 -17.01
CA LYS A 360 -36.70 -12.20 -17.38
C LYS A 360 -35.80 -11.16 -18.06
N ILE A 361 -34.59 -10.94 -17.53
CA ILE A 361 -33.59 -10.02 -18.11
C ILE A 361 -33.22 -10.49 -19.52
N GLY A 362 -33.01 -11.80 -19.69
CA GLY A 362 -32.72 -12.41 -20.99
C GLY A 362 -31.39 -11.95 -21.61
N LYS A 363 -31.24 -12.18 -22.92
CA LYS A 363 -29.98 -11.93 -23.66
C LYS A 363 -29.65 -10.45 -23.91
N ASN A 364 -30.67 -9.60 -24.01
CA ASN A 364 -30.56 -8.19 -24.40
C ASN A 364 -30.89 -7.23 -23.25
N GLY A 365 -30.96 -7.74 -22.02
CA GLY A 365 -31.22 -6.92 -20.84
C GLY A 365 -29.99 -6.21 -20.30
N GLU A 366 -30.17 -5.52 -19.18
CA GLU A 366 -29.13 -4.71 -18.53
C GLU A 366 -27.91 -5.53 -18.08
N VAL A 367 -28.12 -6.80 -17.71
CA VAL A 367 -27.05 -7.74 -17.36
C VAL A 367 -26.73 -8.62 -18.56
N ASN A 368 -25.77 -8.17 -19.37
CA ASN A 368 -25.28 -8.93 -20.52
C ASN A 368 -24.52 -10.23 -20.13
N LYS A 369 -24.19 -11.03 -21.15
CA LYS A 369 -23.46 -12.29 -21.06
C LYS A 369 -22.14 -12.17 -20.29
N ASP A 370 -21.37 -11.12 -20.56
CA ASP A 370 -20.05 -10.93 -19.93
C ASP A 370 -20.18 -10.65 -18.44
N HIS A 371 -21.18 -9.87 -18.01
CA HIS A 371 -21.44 -9.64 -16.59
C HIS A 371 -21.65 -10.96 -15.83
N TYR A 372 -22.47 -11.88 -16.36
CA TYR A 372 -22.64 -13.20 -15.75
C TYR A 372 -21.34 -13.99 -15.63
N LYS A 373 -20.43 -13.83 -16.60
CA LYS A 373 -19.13 -14.53 -16.63
C LYS A 373 -18.06 -13.87 -15.75
N ILE A 374 -18.02 -12.54 -15.62
CA ILE A 374 -16.90 -11.84 -14.94
C ILE A 374 -17.27 -11.12 -13.64
N TRP A 375 -18.51 -10.60 -13.48
CA TRP A 375 -18.90 -9.81 -12.30
C TRP A 375 -18.74 -10.62 -11.00
N PRO A 376 -17.95 -10.19 -10.00
CA PRO A 376 -17.74 -10.94 -8.76
C PRO A 376 -19.02 -11.33 -7.99
N LEU A 377 -20.15 -10.65 -8.25
CA LEU A 377 -21.47 -10.98 -7.69
C LEU A 377 -21.85 -12.45 -7.90
N PHE A 378 -21.59 -13.00 -9.09
CA PHE A 378 -21.94 -14.38 -9.43
C PHE A 378 -20.89 -15.41 -9.00
N TYR A 379 -19.80 -15.00 -8.32
CA TYR A 379 -18.69 -15.90 -8.01
C TYR A 379 -19.10 -17.19 -7.28
N LYS A 380 -20.09 -17.10 -6.39
CA LYS A 380 -20.64 -18.27 -5.68
C LYS A 380 -21.66 -19.03 -6.55
N LEU A 381 -22.58 -18.33 -7.20
CA LEU A 381 -23.64 -18.92 -8.04
C LEU A 381 -23.08 -19.71 -9.23
N ARG A 382 -21.96 -19.29 -9.83
CA ARG A 382 -21.29 -20.01 -10.94
C ARG A 382 -20.89 -21.45 -10.61
N LYS A 383 -20.81 -21.80 -9.31
CA LYS A 383 -20.51 -23.14 -8.85
C LYS A 383 -21.75 -24.05 -8.81
N GLU A 384 -22.94 -23.47 -8.86
CA GLU A 384 -24.22 -24.20 -8.81
C GLU A 384 -24.61 -24.69 -10.21
N GLU A 385 -25.11 -25.92 -10.30
CA GLU A 385 -25.49 -26.50 -11.59
C GLU A 385 -26.67 -25.76 -12.22
N ARG A 386 -27.64 -25.35 -11.39
CA ARG A 386 -28.79 -24.55 -11.79
C ARG A 386 -28.40 -23.22 -12.45
N PHE A 387 -27.30 -22.59 -12.02
CA PHE A 387 -26.81 -21.38 -12.70
C PHE A 387 -26.37 -21.68 -14.14
N LYS A 388 -25.67 -22.80 -14.36
CA LYS A 388 -25.20 -23.20 -15.70
C LYS A 388 -26.36 -23.52 -16.63
N GLU A 389 -27.38 -24.21 -16.10
CA GLU A 389 -28.61 -24.51 -16.84
C GLU A 389 -29.35 -23.24 -17.28
N VAL A 390 -29.58 -22.31 -16.34
CA VAL A 390 -30.25 -21.03 -16.61
C VAL A 390 -29.43 -20.18 -17.57
N PHE A 391 -28.10 -20.15 -17.42
CA PHE A 391 -27.21 -19.46 -18.34
C PHE A 391 -27.34 -20.01 -19.77
N ARG A 392 -27.33 -21.34 -19.93
CA ARG A 392 -27.50 -22.00 -21.23
C ARG A 392 -28.86 -21.73 -21.84
N GLU A 393 -29.92 -21.71 -21.04
CA GLU A 393 -31.27 -21.37 -21.50
C GLU A 393 -31.35 -19.93 -22.04
N ILE A 394 -30.66 -18.98 -21.42
CA ILE A 394 -30.69 -17.57 -21.82
C ILE A 394 -29.83 -17.30 -23.07
N PHE A 395 -28.65 -17.92 -23.15
CA PHE A 395 -27.62 -17.59 -24.15
C PHE A 395 -27.38 -18.67 -25.20
N GLU A 396 -28.07 -19.81 -25.12
CA GLU A 396 -27.92 -20.95 -26.03
C GLU A 396 -26.47 -21.47 -26.11
N GLU A 397 -25.69 -21.30 -25.03
CA GLU A 397 -24.29 -21.68 -24.92
C GLU A 397 -24.02 -22.30 -23.55
N ASP A 398 -23.22 -23.38 -23.51
CA ASP A 398 -22.76 -23.93 -22.25
C ASP A 398 -21.92 -22.91 -21.47
N TYR A 399 -22.12 -22.87 -20.15
CA TYR A 399 -21.34 -21.97 -19.31
C TYR A 399 -19.87 -22.43 -19.25
N ALA A 400 -19.01 -21.72 -19.98
CA ALA A 400 -17.56 -21.78 -19.81
C ALA A 400 -17.11 -20.74 -18.78
N VAL A 401 -16.40 -21.20 -17.74
CA VAL A 401 -15.78 -20.31 -16.76
C VAL A 401 -14.76 -19.42 -17.48
N LEU A 402 -15.01 -18.12 -17.53
CA LEU A 402 -13.96 -17.15 -17.79
C LEU A 402 -13.29 -16.87 -16.45
N GLU A 403 -12.18 -17.56 -16.17
CA GLU A 403 -11.36 -17.20 -15.02
C GLU A 403 -10.76 -15.83 -15.28
N VAL A 404 -11.10 -14.85 -14.42
CA VAL A 404 -10.38 -13.57 -14.42
C VAL A 404 -8.92 -13.91 -14.11
N PRO A 405 -7.98 -13.60 -15.02
CA PRO A 405 -6.57 -13.93 -14.81
C PRO A 405 -6.12 -13.36 -13.47
N LYS A 406 -5.48 -14.20 -12.66
CA LYS A 406 -4.85 -13.70 -11.44
C LYS A 406 -3.61 -12.92 -11.83
N ARG A 407 -3.14 -12.07 -10.93
CA ARG A 407 -1.82 -11.47 -11.15
C ARG A 407 -0.77 -12.59 -11.18
N PRO A 408 0.23 -12.54 -12.07
CA PRO A 408 1.24 -13.60 -12.20
C PRO A 408 1.87 -14.01 -10.86
N ILE A 409 2.04 -13.06 -9.93
CA ILE A 409 2.55 -13.37 -8.58
C ILE A 409 1.60 -14.23 -7.74
N GLN A 410 0.29 -14.01 -7.85
CA GLN A 410 -0.69 -14.81 -7.11
C GLN A 410 -0.72 -16.25 -7.65
N GLU A 411 -0.49 -16.41 -8.95
CA GLU A 411 -0.33 -17.71 -9.59
C GLU A 411 0.95 -18.38 -9.13
N LEU A 412 2.08 -17.67 -9.17
CA LEU A 412 3.38 -18.15 -8.70
C LEU A 412 3.35 -18.60 -7.24
N ILE A 413 2.78 -17.78 -6.34
CA ILE A 413 2.59 -18.15 -4.93
C ILE A 413 1.72 -19.41 -4.83
N GLY A 414 0.62 -19.48 -5.59
CA GLY A 414 -0.26 -20.64 -5.61
C GLY A 414 0.45 -21.92 -6.08
N GLU A 415 1.27 -21.84 -7.12
CA GLU A 415 2.08 -22.95 -7.62
C GLU A 415 3.12 -23.41 -6.60
N ILE A 416 3.78 -22.48 -5.93
CA ILE A 416 4.83 -22.79 -4.96
C ILE A 416 4.24 -23.43 -3.71
N ILE A 417 3.09 -22.94 -3.24
CA ILE A 417 2.34 -23.56 -2.15
C ILE A 417 1.96 -25.01 -2.54
N LYS A 418 1.50 -25.23 -3.77
CA LYS A 418 1.20 -26.58 -4.28
C LYS A 418 2.45 -27.47 -4.34
N LYS A 419 3.59 -26.94 -4.77
CA LYS A 419 4.87 -27.68 -4.90
C LYS A 419 5.61 -27.86 -3.57
N SER A 420 5.30 -27.10 -2.53
CA SER A 420 5.98 -27.15 -1.23
C SER A 420 5.02 -26.83 -0.07
N PRO A 421 4.16 -27.79 0.34
CA PRO A 421 3.13 -27.58 1.38
C PRO A 421 3.70 -27.20 2.76
N THR A 422 4.99 -27.42 2.99
CA THR A 422 5.69 -27.16 4.25
C THR A 422 5.95 -25.66 4.51
N LEU A 423 5.83 -24.79 3.50
CA LEU A 423 6.01 -23.34 3.65
C LEU A 423 4.87 -22.66 4.43
N LEU A 424 3.71 -23.31 4.57
CA LEU A 424 2.56 -22.82 5.35
C LEU A 424 2.69 -23.05 6.88
N LYS A 425 3.68 -23.81 7.35
CA LYS A 425 3.79 -24.22 8.78
C LYS A 425 4.62 -23.27 9.67
N LYS A 426 4.74 -21.99 9.33
CA LYS A 426 5.21 -20.98 10.30
C LYS A 426 4.10 -19.97 10.60
N LYS A 427 3.15 -20.39 11.44
CA LYS A 427 2.38 -19.44 12.27
C LYS A 427 3.38 -18.66 13.15
N PRO A 428 3.09 -17.40 13.51
CA PRO A 428 3.97 -16.62 14.37
C PRO A 428 4.06 -17.30 15.73
N THR A 429 5.22 -17.89 16.01
CA THR A 429 5.51 -18.41 17.35
C THR A 429 5.55 -17.23 18.30
N LYS A 430 4.71 -17.31 19.33
CA LYS A 430 4.68 -16.45 20.51
C LYS A 430 6.09 -16.09 20.96
N THR A 431 6.26 -14.80 21.22
CA THR A 431 7.35 -14.15 21.94
C THR A 431 7.92 -15.07 23.02
N ASN A 432 9.18 -15.44 22.87
CA ASN A 432 9.90 -16.18 23.90
C ASN A 432 10.00 -15.27 25.14
N LYS A 433 9.26 -15.63 26.19
CA LYS A 433 9.43 -15.05 27.52
C LYS A 433 10.88 -15.30 27.95
N GLN A 434 11.64 -14.22 28.09
CA GLN A 434 12.90 -14.23 28.82
C GLN A 434 12.64 -14.80 30.22
N LYS A 435 13.29 -15.92 30.55
CA LYS A 435 13.44 -16.34 31.95
C LYS A 435 14.55 -15.48 32.55
N GLU A 436 14.17 -14.71 33.56
CA GLU A 436 15.06 -13.98 34.45
C GLU A 436 16.07 -14.93 35.10
N ILE A 437 17.35 -14.51 35.12
CA ILE A 437 18.37 -15.03 36.03
C ILE A 437 18.68 -13.89 37.02
N PRO A 438 18.67 -14.15 38.34
CA PRO A 438 18.70 -13.09 39.34
C PRO A 438 20.08 -12.43 39.49
N LYS A 439 20.04 -11.13 39.78
CA LYS A 439 21.16 -10.25 40.12
C LYS A 439 22.00 -10.76 41.30
N LYS A 440 23.32 -10.76 41.16
CA LYS A 440 24.27 -10.48 42.26
C LYS A 440 25.30 -9.41 41.83
N ARG A 441 25.49 -8.44 42.72
CA ARG A 441 26.33 -7.23 42.64
C ARG A 441 27.81 -7.53 42.87
N SER A 442 28.71 -6.82 42.17
CA SER A 442 29.80 -5.96 42.72
C SER A 442 30.73 -5.48 41.57
N VAL A 443 30.68 -4.22 41.10
CA VAL A 443 31.53 -3.04 41.43
C VAL A 443 32.99 -3.09 40.91
N ASN A 444 33.24 -2.26 39.86
CA ASN A 444 34.42 -1.42 39.48
C ASN A 444 35.86 -2.01 39.48
N LYS A 445 36.76 -1.77 38.50
CA LYS A 445 37.22 -0.48 37.93
C LYS A 445 38.09 -0.68 36.64
N LYS A 446 38.23 0.41 35.85
CA LYS A 446 38.86 0.65 34.52
C LYS A 446 40.33 0.22 34.27
N ALA A 447 40.68 0.02 32.98
CA ALA A 447 41.87 0.55 32.26
C ALA A 447 41.74 0.34 30.72
N THR A 448 41.47 1.38 29.91
CA THR A 448 42.34 2.05 28.89
C THR A 448 42.58 1.30 27.56
N ASN A 449 42.03 1.88 26.48
CA ASN A 449 42.40 1.64 25.08
C ASN A 449 43.71 2.38 24.70
N PRO A 450 44.56 1.79 23.87
CA PRO A 450 45.41 2.50 22.89
C PRO A 450 44.76 2.34 21.49
N THR A 451 44.70 3.28 20.56
CA THR A 451 45.62 4.34 20.14
C THR A 451 44.84 5.38 19.30
N ASP A 452 44.88 6.65 19.71
CA ASP A 452 44.77 7.80 18.80
C ASP A 452 46.20 8.20 18.42
N VAL A 453 46.54 8.17 17.13
CA VAL A 453 47.72 8.88 16.60
C VAL A 453 47.20 10.12 15.87
N LYS A 454 47.34 11.27 16.53
CA LYS A 454 47.31 12.58 15.89
C LYS A 454 48.63 12.79 15.15
N ASN A 455 48.55 13.15 13.87
CA ASN A 455 49.60 13.92 13.19
C ASN A 455 49.00 15.29 12.89
N GLU A 456 49.58 16.33 13.48
CA GLU A 456 49.35 17.72 13.11
C GLU A 456 50.69 18.33 12.64
N ASN A 457 50.56 19.05 11.53
CA ASN A 457 51.37 20.18 11.05
C ASN A 457 52.65 19.92 10.22
N LEU A 458 52.58 20.39 8.98
CA LEU A 458 53.57 21.32 8.40
C LEU A 458 52.95 22.04 7.17
N ASN A 459 52.83 23.37 7.33
CA ASN A 459 52.73 24.47 6.34
C ASN A 459 51.72 24.45 5.19
#